data_AF-A0A945KFD0-F1
#
_entry.id   AF-A0A945KFD0-F1
#
_cell.length_a   1.000
_cell.length_b   1.000
_cell.length_c   1.000
_cell.angle_alpha   90.00
_cell.angle_beta   90.00
_cell.angle_gamma   90.00
#
_symmetry.space_group_name_H-M   'P 1'
#
loop_
_entity.id
_entity.type
_entity.pdbx_description
1 polymer ?
#
loop_
_entity_poly.entity_id
_entity_poly.type
_entity_poly.pdbx_seq_one_letter_code
_entity_poly.pdbx_strand_id
1 'polypeptide(L)'
;MLLKPHFAPARLGQTNHTRSTERGVVLILTLFVLLITFALVTELTVSTSVAFQTTQNRANRIRMEMAVVAAADQFMEALIGDASGSGGSSGLEGMLGGMGGSDLGDLAGDVGFDSAVGGTDSLDDSFGEDGEEGEGQPDGSSADYLQDVWAKPMRIMVGDFEITIWAEDENGKFPLFQLVAGTEEEQEESRRRFARILDHMRADFDDDIDQHAGNLIVEDIVRYLKGDFIEMEMPRAPRFSDDPEAEMPLYLPYALEELMLLEHITEDLYYDQVRTDDLIAPGLESICTIYTTPGFEPPEEGSGTEQADEAAFGDDPAQDAATQDDALNQVESLLGGDAETESTASTPVGGLDDVLEGDPPLGLGINLNTAPQSVLEGLVPPFELSGSVIRQILEHRNEVDEAALESQDQEDGNRDLAELEQSLYGEQSTDPLQFFSSLDDLKNVDGYEMGASEEARQKFESLLSVQSDTFSVYATVRILPEGWEQETRYEEPLGPVLRLRTIVWRRGGAGETKLIPIQPWQEVPASRWKIPDFQYDLPLYEPPIW
;
A
#
# COMPACT_ATOMS: atom_id res chain seq x y z
N MET A 1 -82.59 -29.30 88.47
CA MET A 1 -81.82 -29.19 89.73
C MET A 1 -80.46 -28.60 89.38
N LEU A 2 -80.22 -27.37 89.85
CA LEU A 2 -78.94 -26.67 90.11
C LEU A 2 -77.62 -27.35 89.66
N LEU A 3 -76.82 -26.69 88.79
CA LEU A 3 -75.69 -25.80 89.14
C LEU A 3 -74.82 -25.43 87.92
N LYS A 4 -74.50 -24.14 87.81
CA LYS A 4 -73.40 -23.54 87.02
C LYS A 4 -72.04 -23.90 87.68
N PRO A 5 -70.89 -23.93 86.95
CA PRO A 5 -70.14 -22.67 86.77
C PRO A 5 -69.34 -22.49 85.45
N HIS A 6 -69.04 -21.21 85.24
CA HIS A 6 -68.09 -20.54 84.34
C HIS A 6 -66.79 -21.27 83.99
N PHE A 7 -66.28 -21.09 82.75
CA PHE A 7 -64.93 -20.57 82.48
C PHE A 7 -64.77 -20.04 81.03
N ALA A 8 -64.29 -18.79 80.96
CA ALA A 8 -63.58 -17.99 79.94
C ALA A 8 -63.59 -18.31 78.41
N PRO A 9 -63.64 -17.27 77.54
CA PRO A 9 -63.44 -17.40 76.09
C PRO A 9 -61.95 -17.54 75.74
N ALA A 10 -61.58 -18.59 75.02
CA ALA A 10 -60.26 -18.72 74.42
C ALA A 10 -60.12 -17.73 73.25
N ARG A 11 -59.06 -16.91 73.32
CA ARG A 11 -58.69 -15.89 72.34
C ARG A 11 -58.50 -16.51 70.95
N LEU A 12 -59.26 -16.00 69.98
CA LEU A 12 -58.88 -16.00 68.56
C LEU A 12 -57.66 -15.10 68.41
N GLY A 13 -56.51 -15.68 68.10
CA GLY A 13 -55.30 -14.89 67.86
C GLY A 13 -54.10 -15.75 67.55
N GLN A 14 -54.11 -16.47 66.42
CA GLN A 14 -52.91 -17.05 65.82
C GLN A 14 -53.21 -17.64 64.42
N THR A 15 -53.31 -16.82 63.37
CA THR A 15 -53.26 -17.31 61.96
C THR A 15 -52.77 -16.27 60.92
N ASN A 16 -52.09 -15.19 61.31
CA ASN A 16 -51.63 -14.17 60.34
C ASN A 16 -50.11 -14.10 60.10
N HIS A 17 -49.27 -14.77 60.89
CA HIS A 17 -47.81 -14.66 60.74
C HIS A 17 -47.19 -15.59 59.67
N THR A 18 -47.82 -16.72 59.33
CA THR A 18 -47.30 -17.65 58.31
C THR A 18 -47.54 -17.15 56.88
N ARG A 19 -48.70 -16.53 56.63
CA ARG A 19 -49.04 -15.99 55.30
C ARG A 19 -48.20 -14.77 54.89
N SER A 20 -47.67 -13.99 55.84
CA SER A 20 -46.81 -12.84 55.50
C SER A 20 -45.39 -13.26 55.13
N THR A 21 -44.86 -14.32 55.75
CA THR A 21 -43.54 -14.90 55.43
C THR A 21 -43.59 -15.65 54.10
N GLU A 22 -44.64 -16.43 53.85
CA GLU A 22 -44.85 -17.10 52.55
C GLU A 22 -44.97 -16.09 51.40
N ARG A 23 -45.68 -14.98 51.59
CA ARG A 23 -45.79 -13.90 50.58
C ARG A 23 -44.46 -13.20 50.32
N GLY A 24 -43.63 -12.99 51.36
CA GLY A 24 -42.30 -12.40 51.20
C GLY A 24 -41.34 -13.30 50.42
N VAL A 25 -41.35 -14.61 50.69
CA VAL A 25 -40.56 -15.60 49.94
C VAL A 25 -41.00 -15.69 48.48
N VAL A 26 -42.32 -15.70 48.22
CA VAL A 26 -42.85 -15.70 46.85
C VAL A 26 -42.41 -14.44 46.10
N LEU A 27 -42.44 -13.26 46.74
CA LEU A 27 -42.06 -12.00 46.11
C LEU A 27 -40.56 -11.96 45.76
N ILE A 28 -39.70 -12.44 46.68
CA ILE A 28 -38.26 -12.58 46.44
C ILE A 28 -38.00 -13.59 45.31
N LEU A 29 -38.69 -14.73 45.31
CA LEU A 29 -38.54 -15.75 44.26
C LEU A 29 -38.99 -15.21 42.90
N THR A 30 -40.11 -14.48 42.83
CA THR A 30 -40.55 -13.84 41.59
C THR A 30 -39.58 -12.76 41.12
N LEU A 31 -38.97 -12.00 42.04
CA LEU A 31 -37.95 -11.00 41.70
C LEU A 31 -36.69 -11.67 41.14
N PHE A 32 -36.24 -12.78 41.74
CA PHE A 32 -35.11 -13.55 41.22
C PHE A 32 -35.39 -14.12 39.83
N VAL A 33 -36.57 -14.71 39.61
CA VAL A 33 -36.96 -15.20 38.28
C VAL A 33 -37.03 -14.05 37.26
N LEU A 34 -37.53 -12.88 37.65
CA LEU A 34 -37.58 -11.70 36.78
C LEU A 34 -36.18 -11.19 36.45
N LEU A 35 -35.28 -11.12 37.44
CA LEU A 35 -33.88 -10.72 37.21
C LEU A 35 -33.14 -11.71 36.30
N ILE A 36 -33.33 -13.02 36.50
CA ILE A 36 -32.72 -14.05 35.66
C ILE A 36 -33.27 -13.97 34.23
N THR A 37 -34.58 -13.80 34.06
CA THR A 37 -35.18 -13.66 32.71
C THR A 37 -34.75 -12.38 32.02
N PHE A 38 -34.63 -11.26 32.74
CA PHE A 38 -34.08 -10.02 32.21
C PHE A 38 -32.61 -10.18 31.78
N ALA A 39 -31.79 -10.84 32.60
CA ALA A 39 -30.40 -11.13 32.28
C ALA A 39 -30.30 -12.01 31.02
N LEU A 40 -31.09 -13.08 30.91
CA LEU A 40 -31.11 -13.97 29.74
C LEU A 40 -31.55 -13.24 28.46
N VAL A 41 -32.56 -12.38 28.53
CA VAL A 41 -33.00 -11.59 27.36
C VAL A 41 -31.94 -10.58 26.96
N THR A 42 -31.29 -9.94 27.94
CA THR A 42 -30.20 -8.98 27.69
C THR A 42 -29.02 -9.70 27.03
N GLU A 43 -28.60 -10.84 27.56
CA GLU A 43 -27.52 -11.66 27.02
C GLU A 43 -27.83 -12.12 25.58
N LEU A 44 -29.06 -12.62 25.33
CA LEU A 44 -29.47 -13.05 24.00
C LEU A 44 -29.50 -11.88 23.01
N THR A 45 -29.97 -10.70 23.44
CA THR A 45 -30.01 -9.50 22.58
C THR A 45 -28.60 -9.00 22.26
N VAL A 46 -27.72 -8.92 23.26
CA VAL A 46 -26.32 -8.50 23.08
C VAL A 46 -25.57 -9.52 22.22
N SER A 47 -25.69 -10.81 22.50
CA SER A 47 -25.03 -11.87 21.73
C SER A 47 -25.49 -11.89 20.28
N THR A 48 -26.80 -11.74 20.02
CA THR A 48 -27.33 -11.69 18.66
C THR A 48 -26.87 -10.43 17.93
N SER A 49 -26.85 -9.27 18.61
CA SER A 49 -26.37 -8.01 18.04
C SER A 49 -24.89 -8.08 17.68
N VAL A 50 -24.06 -8.64 18.55
CA VAL A 50 -22.63 -8.83 18.30
C VAL A 50 -22.43 -9.81 17.14
N ALA A 51 -23.13 -10.95 17.13
CA ALA A 51 -23.02 -11.92 16.05
C ALA A 51 -23.44 -11.34 14.69
N PHE A 52 -24.51 -10.54 14.66
CA PHE A 52 -24.95 -9.82 13.48
C PHE A 52 -23.89 -8.82 13.00
N GLN A 53 -23.36 -7.99 13.90
CA GLN A 53 -22.30 -7.03 13.58
C GLN A 53 -21.02 -7.72 13.08
N THR A 54 -20.58 -8.80 13.73
CA THR A 54 -19.40 -9.57 13.27
C THR A 54 -19.63 -10.17 11.88
N THR A 55 -20.82 -10.69 11.62
CA THR A 55 -21.16 -11.25 10.30
C THR A 55 -21.20 -10.16 9.24
N GLN A 56 -21.81 -9.02 9.54
CA GLN A 56 -21.88 -7.87 8.65
C GLN A 56 -20.49 -7.28 8.36
N ASN A 57 -19.65 -7.12 9.39
CA ASN A 57 -18.28 -6.64 9.22
C ASN A 57 -17.45 -7.60 8.37
N ARG A 58 -17.59 -8.92 8.55
CA ARG A 58 -16.89 -9.92 7.75
C ARG A 58 -17.37 -9.92 6.29
N ALA A 59 -18.67 -9.78 6.06
CA ALA A 59 -19.23 -9.68 4.71
C ALA A 59 -18.77 -8.40 4.01
N ASN A 60 -18.80 -7.26 4.71
CA ASN A 60 -18.30 -5.99 4.20
C ASN A 60 -16.80 -6.08 3.87
N ARG A 61 -16.00 -6.70 4.74
CA ARG A 61 -14.57 -6.89 4.50
C ARG A 61 -14.29 -7.69 3.23
N ILE A 62 -14.98 -8.80 3.01
CA ILE A 62 -14.80 -9.61 1.78
C ILE A 62 -15.23 -8.80 0.54
N ARG A 63 -16.33 -8.03 0.63
CA ARG A 63 -16.76 -7.14 -0.46
C ARG A 63 -15.73 -6.06 -0.76
N MET A 64 -15.15 -5.44 0.27
CA MET A 64 -14.07 -4.45 0.12
C MET A 64 -12.83 -5.08 -0.53
N GLU A 65 -12.38 -6.25 -0.08
CA GLU A 65 -11.22 -6.95 -0.65
C GLU A 65 -11.43 -7.25 -2.15
N MET A 66 -12.61 -7.74 -2.54
CA MET A 66 -12.92 -7.98 -3.97
C MET A 66 -12.97 -6.68 -4.78
N ALA A 67 -13.52 -5.61 -4.21
CA ALA A 67 -13.61 -4.32 -4.88
C ALA A 67 -12.22 -3.69 -5.10
N VAL A 68 -11.28 -3.84 -4.14
CA VAL A 68 -9.89 -3.39 -4.33
C VAL A 68 -9.24 -4.13 -5.46
N VAL A 69 -9.30 -5.47 -5.47
CA VAL A 69 -8.58 -6.25 -6.47
C VAL A 69 -9.01 -5.86 -7.89
N ALA A 70 -10.31 -5.66 -8.11
CA ALA A 70 -10.82 -5.22 -9.42
C ALA A 70 -10.34 -3.80 -9.80
N ALA A 71 -10.35 -2.84 -8.86
CA ALA A 71 -9.87 -1.48 -9.11
C ALA A 71 -8.34 -1.42 -9.26
N ALA A 72 -7.63 -2.27 -8.53
CA ALA A 72 -6.18 -2.39 -8.59
C ALA A 72 -5.69 -2.88 -9.95
N ASP A 73 -6.33 -3.89 -10.54
CA ASP A 73 -5.92 -4.42 -11.85
C ASP A 73 -5.92 -3.30 -12.92
N GLN A 74 -6.93 -2.42 -12.91
CA GLN A 74 -7.02 -1.26 -13.80
C GLN A 74 -5.92 -0.23 -13.52
N PHE A 75 -5.65 0.07 -12.25
CA PHE A 75 -4.56 0.97 -11.88
C PHE A 75 -3.18 0.43 -12.29
N MET A 76 -2.99 -0.89 -12.22
CA MET A 76 -1.75 -1.56 -12.58
C MET A 76 -1.52 -1.55 -14.10
N GLU A 77 -2.58 -1.64 -14.91
CA GLU A 77 -2.51 -1.41 -16.36
C GLU A 77 -2.07 0.02 -16.68
N ALA A 78 -2.56 1.03 -15.95
CA ALA A 78 -2.12 2.41 -16.13
C ALA A 78 -0.62 2.60 -15.81
N LEU A 79 -0.11 1.94 -14.76
CA LEU A 79 1.31 1.94 -14.41
C LEU A 79 2.18 1.27 -15.50
N ILE A 80 1.65 0.27 -16.21
CA ILE A 80 2.30 -0.36 -17.37
C ILE A 80 2.31 0.57 -18.59
N GLY A 81 1.16 1.18 -18.90
CA GLY A 81 0.97 2.05 -20.06
C GLY A 81 1.88 3.29 -20.02
N ASP A 82 2.03 3.88 -18.84
CA ASP A 82 2.91 5.02 -18.58
C ASP A 82 4.37 4.76 -19.01
N ALA A 83 4.92 3.60 -18.65
CA ALA A 83 6.29 3.22 -19.01
C ALA A 83 6.52 3.04 -20.52
N SER A 84 5.46 2.88 -21.33
CA SER A 84 5.58 2.69 -22.78
C SER A 84 5.77 4.01 -23.56
N GLY A 85 5.81 5.16 -22.87
CA GLY A 85 6.03 6.47 -23.48
C GLY A 85 4.84 6.97 -24.30
N SER A 86 3.66 6.38 -24.14
CA SER A 86 2.43 6.97 -24.65
C SER A 86 2.03 8.11 -23.70
N GLY A 87 2.24 9.36 -24.13
CA GLY A 87 2.04 10.57 -23.33
C GLY A 87 0.73 10.62 -22.54
N GLY A 88 0.71 11.47 -21.50
CA GLY A 88 -0.21 11.45 -20.35
C GLY A 88 -1.72 11.38 -20.60
N SER A 89 -2.22 11.51 -21.83
CA SER A 89 -3.63 11.24 -22.20
C SER A 89 -3.93 9.75 -22.47
N SER A 90 -2.93 8.98 -22.91
CA SER A 90 -3.07 7.57 -23.28
C SER A 90 -3.25 6.64 -22.08
N GLY A 91 -2.68 6.97 -20.91
CA GLY A 91 -2.87 6.17 -19.69
C GLY A 91 -4.33 6.17 -19.20
N LEU A 92 -4.99 7.33 -19.28
CA LEU A 92 -6.41 7.48 -18.96
C LEU A 92 -7.30 6.87 -20.06
N GLU A 93 -6.98 7.06 -21.34
CA GLU A 93 -7.70 6.41 -22.45
C GLU A 93 -7.58 4.87 -22.41
N GLY A 94 -6.41 4.34 -22.04
CA GLY A 94 -6.18 2.91 -21.82
C GLY A 94 -7.00 2.37 -20.65
N MET A 95 -7.04 3.10 -19.54
CA MET A 95 -7.89 2.79 -18.39
C MET A 95 -9.39 2.81 -18.77
N LEU A 96 -9.81 3.76 -19.62
CA LEU A 96 -11.17 3.86 -20.13
C LEU A 96 -11.54 2.73 -21.08
N GLY A 97 -10.61 2.25 -21.91
CA GLY A 97 -10.77 1.05 -22.73
C GLY A 97 -11.06 -0.20 -21.88
N GLY A 98 -10.43 -0.30 -20.71
CA GLY A 98 -10.66 -1.35 -19.71
C GLY A 98 -11.99 -1.20 -18.94
N MET A 99 -12.34 0.02 -18.52
CA MET A 99 -13.59 0.32 -17.79
C MET A 99 -14.84 0.26 -18.66
N GLY A 100 -14.75 0.60 -19.95
CA GLY A 100 -15.86 0.53 -20.90
C GLY A 100 -16.18 -0.90 -21.41
N GLY A 101 -15.23 -1.83 -21.26
CA GLY A 101 -15.37 -3.23 -21.67
C GLY A 101 -15.72 -4.20 -20.55
N SER A 102 -15.47 -3.84 -19.29
CA SER A 102 -15.76 -4.68 -18.13
C SER A 102 -17.01 -4.18 -17.41
N ASP A 103 -18.11 -4.92 -17.61
CA ASP A 103 -19.39 -4.77 -16.93
C ASP A 103 -19.25 -5.03 -15.41
N LEU A 104 -18.65 -4.07 -14.69
CA LEU A 104 -18.55 -4.03 -13.23
C LEU A 104 -19.91 -3.85 -12.54
N GLY A 105 -20.98 -3.64 -13.32
CA GLY A 105 -22.36 -3.56 -12.85
C GLY A 105 -23.00 -4.91 -12.51
N ASP A 106 -22.51 -6.03 -13.04
CA ASP A 106 -23.20 -7.33 -12.92
C ASP A 106 -22.85 -8.13 -11.65
N LEU A 107 -21.93 -7.62 -10.81
CA LEU A 107 -21.53 -8.28 -9.54
C LEU A 107 -22.30 -7.79 -8.31
N ALA A 108 -23.25 -6.86 -8.47
CA ALA A 108 -24.08 -6.33 -7.39
C ALA A 108 -25.59 -6.33 -7.73
N GLY A 109 -26.17 -7.52 -7.80
CA GLY A 109 -27.57 -7.83 -7.46
C GLY A 109 -28.70 -6.85 -7.84
N ASP A 110 -29.39 -7.17 -8.94
CA ASP A 110 -30.85 -7.07 -9.17
C ASP A 110 -31.62 -5.94 -8.45
N VAL A 111 -31.69 -4.77 -9.10
CA VAL A 111 -32.86 -3.90 -9.06
C VAL A 111 -32.98 -3.16 -10.40
N GLY A 112 -33.99 -3.55 -11.17
CA GLY A 112 -34.19 -3.12 -12.55
C GLY A 112 -34.20 -1.60 -12.75
N PHE A 113 -33.39 -1.17 -13.71
CA PHE A 113 -33.57 0.09 -14.42
C PHE A 113 -33.36 -0.17 -15.92
N ASP A 114 -34.43 0.03 -16.69
CA ASP A 114 -34.49 -0.12 -18.13
C ASP A 114 -33.69 1.02 -18.78
N SER A 115 -32.55 0.70 -19.41
CA SER A 115 -31.84 1.64 -20.29
C SER A 115 -31.65 1.02 -21.66
N ALA A 116 -32.58 1.37 -22.55
CA ALA A 116 -32.49 1.14 -23.98
C ALA A 116 -31.82 2.34 -24.66
N VAL A 117 -30.50 2.27 -24.88
CA VAL A 117 -29.75 2.97 -25.94
C VAL A 117 -28.56 2.05 -26.22
N GLY A 118 -28.45 1.33 -27.33
CA GLY A 118 -28.49 1.82 -28.70
C GLY A 118 -27.09 1.65 -29.27
N GLY A 119 -26.76 0.44 -29.72
CA GLY A 119 -25.45 0.13 -30.29
C GLY A 119 -25.16 0.92 -31.57
N THR A 120 -23.94 1.40 -31.69
CA THR A 120 -23.30 1.88 -32.92
C THR A 120 -21.85 1.40 -32.84
N ASP A 121 -21.53 0.27 -33.46
CA ASP A 121 -21.09 0.12 -34.85
C ASP A 121 -19.74 0.82 -35.09
N SER A 122 -18.74 -0.04 -35.30
CA SER A 122 -17.37 0.22 -35.70
C SER A 122 -17.28 1.01 -37.01
N LEU A 123 -16.51 2.10 -37.00
CA LEU A 123 -16.00 2.83 -38.17
C LEU A 123 -14.50 3.04 -37.89
N ASP A 124 -13.59 2.23 -38.43
CA ASP A 124 -13.04 2.24 -39.80
C ASP A 124 -12.46 3.59 -40.24
N ASP A 125 -11.21 3.48 -40.69
CA ASP A 125 -10.26 4.48 -41.18
C ASP A 125 -10.88 5.54 -42.10
N SER A 126 -10.41 6.80 -41.96
CA SER A 126 -9.74 7.57 -43.03
C SER A 126 -9.83 9.09 -42.82
N PHE A 127 -8.75 9.77 -43.25
CA PHE A 127 -8.51 11.22 -43.44
C PHE A 127 -7.89 11.96 -42.24
N GLY A 128 -6.71 12.60 -42.34
CA GLY A 128 -5.91 12.93 -43.51
C GLY A 128 -4.47 13.36 -43.18
N GLU A 129 -3.62 13.15 -44.17
CA GLU A 129 -2.20 13.47 -44.30
C GLU A 129 -2.00 14.98 -44.60
N ASP A 130 -0.80 15.49 -44.28
CA ASP A 130 -0.24 16.84 -44.51
C ASP A 130 -0.45 17.90 -43.41
N GLY A 131 0.31 17.76 -42.32
CA GLY A 131 0.75 18.86 -41.45
C GLY A 131 2.28 18.87 -41.38
N GLU A 132 2.90 19.98 -41.77
CA GLU A 132 4.35 20.20 -41.78
C GLU A 132 5.02 19.83 -40.46
N GLU A 133 6.19 19.20 -40.55
CA GLU A 133 7.15 18.96 -39.47
C GLU A 133 7.46 20.27 -38.73
N GLY A 134 6.68 20.56 -37.69
CA GLY A 134 7.14 21.37 -36.57
C GLY A 134 8.16 20.54 -35.81
N GLU A 135 9.32 21.14 -35.53
CA GLU A 135 10.32 20.57 -34.62
C GLU A 135 9.71 20.44 -33.22
N GLY A 136 8.88 19.41 -33.01
CA GLY A 136 8.48 18.92 -31.71
C GLY A 136 9.67 18.21 -31.10
N GLN A 137 10.10 18.70 -29.94
CA GLN A 137 11.02 18.03 -29.05
C GLN A 137 10.57 16.56 -28.87
N PRO A 138 11.47 15.57 -28.80
CA PRO A 138 11.05 14.19 -28.57
C PRO A 138 10.47 14.07 -27.15
N ASP A 139 9.16 14.25 -27.01
CA ASP A 139 8.39 13.95 -25.79
C ASP A 139 8.23 12.44 -25.62
N GLY A 140 9.36 11.82 -25.32
CA GLY A 140 9.48 10.43 -24.87
C GLY A 140 10.57 10.36 -23.82
N SER A 141 10.51 11.25 -22.81
CA SER A 141 11.38 11.12 -21.66
C SER A 141 10.86 9.96 -20.82
N SER A 142 11.69 8.93 -20.62
CA SER A 142 11.41 7.79 -19.74
C SER A 142 11.49 8.15 -18.25
N ALA A 143 11.29 9.43 -17.89
CA ALA A 143 11.44 9.92 -16.53
C ALA A 143 10.11 9.80 -15.78
N ASP A 144 10.18 9.38 -14.52
CA ASP A 144 9.02 9.21 -13.63
C ASP A 144 8.93 10.40 -12.66
N TYR A 145 7.74 10.98 -12.47
CA TYR A 145 7.55 12.19 -11.66
C TYR A 145 6.17 12.28 -10.98
N LEU A 146 6.02 13.23 -10.06
CA LEU A 146 4.88 13.30 -9.13
C LEU A 146 3.52 13.66 -9.77
N GLN A 147 3.49 14.05 -11.04
CA GLN A 147 2.25 14.33 -11.78
C GLN A 147 1.83 13.21 -12.73
N ASP A 148 2.60 12.12 -12.82
CA ASP A 148 2.21 10.94 -13.57
C ASP A 148 0.89 10.36 -13.06
N VAL A 149 0.19 9.65 -13.93
CA VAL A 149 -1.13 9.05 -13.66
C VAL A 149 -1.07 8.14 -12.43
N TRP A 150 0.02 7.40 -12.26
CA TRP A 150 0.24 6.49 -11.13
C TRP A 150 0.49 7.23 -9.80
N ALA A 151 1.05 8.45 -9.86
CA ALA A 151 1.43 9.22 -8.67
C ALA A 151 0.26 10.02 -8.07
N LYS A 152 -0.85 10.17 -8.80
CA LYS A 152 -2.05 10.91 -8.39
C LYS A 152 -3.06 9.97 -7.70
N PRO A 153 -3.57 10.30 -6.49
CA PRO A 153 -4.64 9.54 -5.85
C PRO A 153 -5.91 9.48 -6.69
N MET A 154 -6.16 8.31 -7.27
CA MET A 154 -7.35 8.00 -8.05
C MET A 154 -8.48 7.57 -7.11
N ARG A 155 -9.63 8.23 -7.20
CA ARG A 155 -10.82 7.93 -6.39
C ARG A 155 -11.91 7.33 -7.27
N ILE A 156 -12.38 6.14 -6.91
CA ILE A 156 -13.37 5.38 -7.65
C ILE A 156 -14.53 5.01 -6.71
N MET A 157 -15.75 5.21 -7.17
CA MET A 157 -16.96 4.76 -6.48
C MET A 157 -17.40 3.39 -7.02
N VAL A 158 -17.38 2.35 -6.18
CA VAL A 158 -17.87 1.00 -6.51
C VAL A 158 -19.01 0.63 -5.58
N GLY A 159 -20.25 0.84 -6.04
CA GLY A 159 -21.44 0.64 -5.23
C GLY A 159 -21.50 1.60 -4.05
N ASP A 160 -21.40 1.09 -2.83
CA ASP A 160 -21.35 1.83 -1.56
C ASP A 160 -19.92 2.08 -1.05
N PHE A 161 -18.90 1.68 -1.81
CA PHE A 161 -17.50 1.84 -1.45
C PHE A 161 -16.86 2.98 -2.22
N GLU A 162 -16.11 3.81 -1.50
CA GLU A 162 -15.11 4.69 -2.11
C GLU A 162 -13.76 4.01 -2.00
N ILE A 163 -13.07 3.91 -3.13
CA ILE A 163 -11.75 3.30 -3.27
C ILE A 163 -10.79 4.40 -3.69
N THR A 164 -9.70 4.57 -2.94
CA THR A 164 -8.59 5.47 -3.30
C THR A 164 -7.35 4.64 -3.57
N ILE A 165 -6.75 4.75 -4.77
CA ILE A 165 -5.54 4.02 -5.15
C ILE A 165 -4.49 4.99 -5.70
N TRP A 166 -3.23 4.75 -5.34
CA TRP A 166 -2.06 5.42 -5.92
C TRP A 166 -0.80 4.59 -5.69
N ALA A 167 0.26 4.94 -6.40
CA ALA A 167 1.58 4.36 -6.22
C ALA A 167 2.57 5.39 -5.67
N GLU A 168 3.40 4.93 -4.75
CA GLU A 168 4.58 5.64 -4.27
C GLU A 168 5.82 5.02 -4.91
N ASP A 169 6.75 5.87 -5.32
CA ASP A 169 8.01 5.47 -5.90
C ASP A 169 9.01 5.05 -4.82
N GLU A 170 9.47 3.79 -4.86
CA GLU A 170 10.49 3.29 -3.95
C GLU A 170 11.90 3.71 -4.36
N ASN A 171 12.15 4.02 -5.63
CA ASN A 171 13.43 4.59 -6.09
C ASN A 171 13.61 6.03 -5.61
N GLY A 172 12.55 6.74 -5.17
CA GLY A 172 12.68 8.04 -4.49
C GLY A 172 13.24 7.94 -3.06
N LYS A 173 13.33 6.73 -2.49
CA LYS A 173 13.67 6.48 -1.08
C LYS A 173 15.12 6.01 -0.91
N PHE A 174 15.64 6.11 0.32
CA PHE A 174 16.97 5.61 0.65
C PHE A 174 16.98 4.07 0.83
N PRO A 175 17.75 3.33 0.02
CA PRO A 175 17.87 1.89 0.17
C PRO A 175 18.69 1.44 1.39
N LEU A 176 18.07 0.71 2.32
CA LEU A 176 18.71 0.29 3.57
C LEU A 176 19.85 -0.72 3.38
N PHE A 177 19.84 -1.52 2.31
CA PHE A 177 20.93 -2.49 2.10
C PHE A 177 22.29 -1.78 1.86
N GLN A 178 22.31 -0.50 1.45
CA GLN A 178 23.55 0.29 1.31
C GLN A 178 24.32 0.43 2.63
N LEU A 179 23.67 0.25 3.77
CA LEU A 179 24.30 0.33 5.09
C LEU A 179 25.28 -0.84 5.37
N VAL A 180 25.15 -1.93 4.60
CA VAL A 180 25.93 -3.17 4.74
C VAL A 180 26.56 -3.64 3.43
N ALA A 181 26.19 -3.07 2.28
CA ALA A 181 26.76 -3.40 0.99
C ALA A 181 28.03 -2.58 0.68
N GLY A 182 28.90 -3.13 -0.16
CA GLY A 182 30.14 -2.46 -0.58
C GLY A 182 31.28 -2.55 0.45
N THR A 183 32.29 -1.72 0.25
CA THR A 183 33.49 -1.61 1.10
C THR A 183 33.18 -0.95 2.45
N GLU A 184 34.06 -1.11 3.44
CA GLU A 184 33.89 -0.50 4.77
C GLU A 184 33.75 1.04 4.70
N GLU A 185 34.45 1.68 3.77
CA GLU A 185 34.36 3.12 3.53
C GLU A 185 33.00 3.54 2.93
N GLU A 186 32.49 2.78 1.97
CA GLU A 186 31.17 3.01 1.36
C GLU A 186 30.04 2.78 2.37
N GLN A 187 30.14 1.74 3.21
CA GLN A 187 29.18 1.47 4.27
C GLN A 187 29.15 2.61 5.29
N GLU A 188 30.32 3.08 5.72
CA GLU A 188 30.42 4.18 6.68
C GLU A 188 29.86 5.50 6.11
N GLU A 189 30.15 5.81 4.84
CA GLU A 189 29.53 6.97 4.19
C GLU A 189 28.02 6.81 4.05
N SER A 190 27.52 5.61 3.74
CA SER A 190 26.08 5.32 3.64
C SER A 190 25.38 5.45 4.99
N ARG A 191 26.02 5.02 6.09
CA ARG A 191 25.51 5.24 7.46
C ARG A 191 25.44 6.73 7.80
N ARG A 192 26.46 7.51 7.44
CA ARG A 192 26.45 8.97 7.63
C ARG A 192 25.39 9.67 6.79
N ARG A 193 25.15 9.21 5.56
CA ARG A 193 24.05 9.68 4.71
C ARG A 193 22.71 9.44 5.39
N PHE A 194 22.44 8.20 5.77
CA PHE A 194 21.17 7.84 6.36
C PHE A 194 20.92 8.56 7.70
N ALA A 195 21.95 8.73 8.53
CA ALA A 195 21.86 9.53 9.75
C ALA A 195 21.50 11.00 9.47
N ARG A 196 21.99 11.60 8.37
CA ARG A 196 21.58 12.95 7.96
C ARG A 196 20.14 12.97 7.45
N ILE A 197 19.73 11.97 6.67
CA ILE A 197 18.33 11.87 6.21
C ILE A 197 17.38 11.83 7.41
N LEU A 198 17.72 11.07 8.46
CA LEU A 198 16.95 11.05 9.71
C LEU A 198 16.91 12.42 10.40
N ASP A 199 18.04 13.14 10.45
CA ASP A 199 18.16 14.50 11.02
C ASP A 199 17.29 15.53 10.28
N HIS A 200 17.06 15.33 8.98
CA HIS A 200 16.23 16.23 8.17
C HIS A 200 14.75 15.80 8.09
N MET A 201 14.41 14.57 8.47
CA MET A 201 13.06 14.01 8.30
C MET A 201 11.99 14.83 9.04
N ARG A 202 12.26 15.19 10.29
CA ARG A 202 11.29 15.87 11.17
C ARG A 202 11.81 17.20 11.69
N ALA A 203 12.72 17.85 10.96
CA ALA A 203 13.39 19.09 11.36
C ALA A 203 12.43 20.24 11.72
N ASP A 204 11.24 20.26 11.10
CA ASP A 204 10.20 21.28 11.33
C ASP A 204 9.19 20.91 12.43
N PHE A 205 9.34 19.75 13.09
CA PHE A 205 8.43 19.23 14.10
C PHE A 205 9.07 19.15 15.50
N ASP A 206 8.22 19.13 16.53
CA ASP A 206 8.68 19.10 17.93
C ASP A 206 9.41 17.79 18.32
N ASP A 207 9.16 16.71 17.58
CA ASP A 207 9.76 15.39 17.74
C ASP A 207 10.87 15.11 16.70
N ASP A 208 11.63 16.15 16.37
CA ASP A 208 12.81 16.07 15.52
C ASP A 208 13.84 15.05 16.03
N ILE A 209 14.53 14.38 15.10
CA ILE A 209 15.51 13.35 15.37
C ILE A 209 16.90 13.97 15.26
N ASP A 210 17.53 14.32 16.38
CA ASP A 210 18.90 14.84 16.29
C ASP A 210 19.89 13.80 15.74
N GLN A 211 21.04 14.28 15.26
CA GLN A 211 22.13 13.43 14.79
C GLN A 211 22.51 12.29 15.77
N HIS A 212 22.38 12.47 17.09
CA HIS A 212 22.71 11.39 18.03
C HIS A 212 21.66 10.28 18.00
N ALA A 213 20.38 10.62 18.07
CA ALA A 213 19.26 9.70 17.95
C ALA A 213 19.27 9.00 16.58
N GLY A 214 19.53 9.75 15.51
CA GLY A 214 19.65 9.20 14.15
C GLY A 214 20.76 8.14 14.06
N ASN A 215 21.92 8.38 14.67
CA ASN A 215 23.00 7.39 14.71
C ASN A 215 22.64 6.11 15.49
N LEU A 216 21.88 6.22 16.58
CA LEU A 216 21.40 5.05 17.34
C LEU A 216 20.44 4.20 16.49
N ILE A 217 19.52 4.85 15.77
CA ILE A 217 18.60 4.17 14.84
C ILE A 217 19.38 3.47 13.73
N VAL A 218 20.37 4.15 13.13
CA VAL A 218 21.23 3.56 12.10
C VAL A 218 22.01 2.36 12.64
N GLU A 219 22.56 2.44 13.85
CA GLU A 219 23.29 1.35 14.49
C GLU A 219 22.39 0.14 14.73
N ASP A 220 21.17 0.34 15.21
CA ASP A 220 20.17 -0.72 15.40
C ASP A 220 19.81 -1.41 14.08
N ILE A 221 19.59 -0.64 13.02
CA ILE A 221 19.29 -1.18 11.68
C ILE A 221 20.49 -1.97 11.15
N VAL A 222 21.71 -1.44 11.25
CA VAL A 222 22.92 -2.14 10.81
C VAL A 222 23.10 -3.44 11.59
N ARG A 223 22.88 -3.41 12.90
CA ARG A 223 22.95 -4.59 13.76
C ARG A 223 21.91 -5.63 13.34
N TYR A 224 20.73 -5.19 12.92
CA TYR A 224 19.66 -6.06 12.43
C TYR A 224 20.10 -6.71 11.12
N LEU A 225 20.57 -5.90 10.16
CA LEU A 225 21.03 -6.36 8.86
C LEU A 225 22.22 -7.32 8.92
N LYS A 226 23.04 -7.24 9.97
CA LYS A 226 24.17 -8.16 10.21
C LYS A 226 23.80 -9.40 11.01
N GLY A 227 22.59 -9.48 11.57
CA GLY A 227 22.17 -10.59 12.42
C GLY A 227 22.83 -10.60 13.80
N ASP A 228 23.35 -9.47 14.27
CA ASP A 228 24.08 -9.34 15.54
C ASP A 228 23.13 -9.32 16.78
N PHE A 229 21.88 -9.74 16.59
CA PHE A 229 20.85 -9.95 17.62
C PHE A 229 20.71 -11.45 17.96
N ILE A 230 21.82 -12.10 18.29
CA ILE A 230 21.96 -13.57 18.45
C ILE A 230 21.20 -14.15 19.69
N GLU A 231 20.29 -13.40 20.33
CA GLU A 231 19.46 -13.94 21.43
C GLU A 231 18.00 -14.22 21.03
N MET A 232 17.51 -13.69 19.92
CA MET A 232 16.19 -14.06 19.37
C MET A 232 16.41 -14.88 18.09
N GLU A 233 15.86 -16.10 18.04
CA GLU A 233 15.63 -16.81 16.78
C GLU A 233 14.61 -16.01 15.96
N MET A 234 15.06 -14.93 15.34
CA MET A 234 14.24 -14.14 14.43
C MET A 234 13.97 -15.01 13.20
N PRO A 235 12.70 -15.15 12.77
CA PRO A 235 12.38 -15.96 11.61
C PRO A 235 13.06 -15.38 10.37
N ARG A 236 14.07 -16.08 9.84
CA ARG A 236 14.70 -15.74 8.57
C ARG A 236 13.98 -16.45 7.45
N ALA A 237 13.42 -15.70 6.50
CA ALA A 237 12.94 -16.28 5.25
C ALA A 237 14.13 -16.85 4.45
N PRO A 238 14.05 -18.09 3.94
CA PRO A 238 15.09 -18.63 3.08
C PRO A 238 15.18 -17.80 1.79
N ARG A 239 16.39 -17.39 1.41
CA ARG A 239 16.64 -16.63 0.17
C ARG A 239 17.53 -17.41 -0.77
N PHE A 240 17.36 -17.18 -2.07
CA PHE A 240 18.24 -17.74 -3.10
C PHE A 240 19.71 -17.32 -2.93
N SER A 241 19.92 -16.12 -2.36
CA SER A 241 21.24 -15.58 -2.03
C SER A 241 21.82 -16.13 -0.73
N ASP A 242 21.13 -17.02 -0.02
CA ASP A 242 21.63 -17.59 1.23
C ASP A 242 22.77 -18.56 0.91
N ASP A 243 23.99 -18.05 1.00
CA ASP A 243 25.21 -18.85 0.90
C ASP A 243 25.51 -19.49 2.28
N PRO A 244 25.43 -20.83 2.41
CA PRO A 244 25.75 -21.52 3.67
C PRO A 244 27.23 -21.42 4.07
N GLU A 245 28.11 -21.03 3.15
CA GLU A 245 29.55 -20.85 3.39
C GLU A 245 29.92 -19.39 3.71
N ALA A 246 28.99 -18.44 3.62
CA ALA A 246 29.26 -17.03 3.93
C ALA A 246 29.66 -16.84 5.41
N GLU A 247 30.77 -16.15 5.65
CA GLU A 247 31.32 -15.93 7.00
C GLU A 247 30.37 -15.13 7.92
N MET A 248 29.52 -14.26 7.35
CA MET A 248 28.45 -13.55 8.06
C MET A 248 27.18 -13.53 7.20
N PRO A 249 26.11 -14.25 7.59
CA PRO A 249 24.85 -14.17 6.88
C PRO A 249 24.22 -12.78 7.05
N LEU A 250 23.92 -12.09 5.95
CA LEU A 250 23.12 -10.87 5.97
C LEU A 250 21.65 -11.21 6.25
N TYR A 251 21.01 -10.43 7.13
CA TYR A 251 19.60 -10.52 7.49
C TYR A 251 18.86 -9.34 6.87
N LEU A 252 18.50 -9.47 5.60
CA LEU A 252 17.62 -8.51 4.97
C LEU A 252 16.18 -8.72 5.51
N PRO A 253 15.43 -7.67 5.86
CA PRO A 253 14.02 -7.81 6.22
C PRO A 253 13.22 -8.36 5.04
N TYR A 254 12.16 -9.13 5.33
CA TYR A 254 11.16 -9.53 4.33
C TYR A 254 10.20 -8.36 4.03
N ALA A 255 9.85 -7.60 5.07
CA ALA A 255 9.03 -6.41 4.97
C ALA A 255 9.67 -5.27 5.78
N LEU A 256 9.45 -4.02 5.35
CA LEU A 256 10.01 -2.85 6.04
C LEU A 256 9.48 -2.72 7.48
N GLU A 257 8.27 -3.23 7.77
CA GLU A 257 7.63 -3.23 9.09
C GLU A 257 8.46 -3.93 10.16
N GLU A 258 9.36 -4.84 9.79
CA GLU A 258 10.25 -5.51 10.74
C GLU A 258 11.17 -4.52 11.47
N LEU A 259 11.35 -3.31 10.95
CA LEU A 259 12.04 -2.22 11.65
C LEU A 259 11.37 -1.85 12.98
N MET A 260 10.05 -2.02 13.11
CA MET A 260 9.35 -1.78 14.38
C MET A 260 9.70 -2.79 15.49
N LEU A 261 10.50 -3.82 15.18
CA LEU A 261 11.05 -4.75 16.18
C LEU A 261 12.29 -4.16 16.89
N LEU A 262 12.85 -3.06 16.37
CA LEU A 262 14.05 -2.41 16.89
C LEU A 262 13.69 -1.48 18.06
N GLU A 263 14.60 -1.37 19.03
CA GLU A 263 14.36 -0.66 20.30
C GLU A 263 14.03 0.81 20.10
N HIS A 264 14.73 1.47 19.16
CA HIS A 264 14.59 2.90 18.91
C HIS A 264 13.55 3.26 17.85
N ILE A 265 12.79 2.28 17.33
CA ILE A 265 11.78 2.51 16.29
C ILE A 265 10.39 2.26 16.87
N THR A 266 9.63 3.34 17.05
CA THR A 266 8.23 3.29 17.49
C THR A 266 7.28 3.30 16.30
N GLU A 267 6.02 2.91 16.53
CA GLU A 267 4.94 3.02 15.53
C GLU A 267 4.79 4.47 15.03
N ASP A 268 4.85 5.45 15.94
CA ASP A 268 4.78 6.88 15.63
C ASP A 268 5.95 7.40 14.78
N LEU A 269 7.11 6.74 14.85
CA LEU A 269 8.27 7.04 14.02
C LEU A 269 8.21 6.31 12.67
N TYR A 270 7.64 5.11 12.66
CA TYR A 270 7.54 4.29 11.45
C TYR A 270 6.49 4.83 10.47
N TYR A 271 5.28 5.12 10.94
CA TYR A 271 4.19 5.64 10.11
C TYR A 271 4.13 7.17 10.09
N ASP A 272 3.56 7.72 9.03
CA ASP A 272 3.26 9.14 8.92
C ASP A 272 2.28 9.60 9.99
N GLN A 273 2.55 10.78 10.56
CA GLN A 273 1.71 11.36 11.61
C GLN A 273 1.04 12.63 11.11
N VAL A 274 -0.30 12.61 11.04
CA VAL A 274 -1.09 13.83 10.78
C VAL A 274 -1.04 14.71 12.03
N ARG A 275 -0.54 15.94 11.86
CA ARG A 275 -0.36 16.95 12.91
C ARG A 275 -1.44 18.02 12.80
N THR A 276 -1.34 19.01 13.69
CA THR A 276 -2.16 20.22 13.61
C THR A 276 -1.91 20.97 12.29
N ASP A 277 -2.90 21.74 11.85
CA ASP A 277 -2.83 22.58 10.65
C ASP A 277 -2.64 21.79 9.34
N ASP A 278 -3.12 20.53 9.28
CA ASP A 278 -3.00 19.66 8.10
C ASP A 278 -1.54 19.51 7.64
N LEU A 279 -0.62 19.31 8.58
CA LEU A 279 0.77 18.96 8.28
C LEU A 279 1.00 17.48 8.54
N ILE A 280 1.85 16.84 7.74
CA ILE A 280 2.27 15.46 7.92
C ILE A 280 3.73 15.44 8.35
N ALA A 281 3.98 14.86 9.53
CA ALA A 281 5.33 14.47 9.92
C ALA A 281 5.65 13.11 9.28
N PRO A 282 6.65 13.02 8.38
CA PRO A 282 6.95 11.77 7.67
C PRO A 282 7.42 10.66 8.61
N GLY A 283 7.02 9.43 8.31
CA GLY A 283 7.53 8.21 8.95
C GLY A 283 8.72 7.60 8.20
N LEU A 284 9.39 6.62 8.82
CA LEU A 284 10.49 5.86 8.19
C LEU A 284 10.09 5.25 6.83
N GLU A 285 8.86 4.77 6.71
CA GLU A 285 8.34 4.22 5.45
C GLU A 285 8.34 5.24 4.29
N SER A 286 8.39 6.55 4.59
CA SER A 286 8.49 7.63 3.60
C SER A 286 9.88 7.85 3.03
N ILE A 287 10.93 7.54 3.78
CA ILE A 287 12.28 7.95 3.41
C ILE A 287 13.18 6.78 3.06
N CYS A 288 12.79 5.55 3.38
CA CYS A 288 13.65 4.39 3.19
C CYS A 288 12.91 3.19 2.61
N THR A 289 13.68 2.33 1.96
CA THR A 289 13.17 1.13 1.28
C THR A 289 14.12 -0.04 1.44
N ILE A 290 13.59 -1.24 1.25
CA ILE A 290 14.34 -2.50 1.11
C ILE A 290 14.12 -3.15 -0.26
N TYR A 291 13.29 -2.56 -1.12
CA TYR A 291 12.77 -3.21 -2.32
C TYR A 291 13.56 -2.87 -3.58
N THR A 292 14.23 -1.71 -3.62
CA THR A 292 15.18 -1.37 -4.67
C THR A 292 16.43 -2.24 -4.55
N THR A 293 16.92 -2.80 -5.65
CA THR A 293 18.06 -3.72 -5.64
C THR A 293 19.23 -3.18 -6.46
N PRO A 294 20.48 -3.47 -6.07
CA PRO A 294 21.61 -3.21 -6.96
C PRO A 294 21.43 -4.08 -8.21
N GLY A 295 21.69 -3.52 -9.39
CA GLY A 295 21.52 -4.22 -10.66
C GLY A 295 22.10 -5.62 -10.61
N PHE A 296 21.26 -6.64 -10.89
CA PHE A 296 21.72 -8.01 -11.00
C PHE A 296 22.25 -8.23 -12.42
N GLU A 297 23.48 -8.70 -12.53
CA GLU A 297 23.95 -9.30 -13.78
C GLU A 297 23.29 -10.68 -13.87
N PRO A 298 22.44 -10.95 -14.88
CA PRO A 298 21.84 -12.27 -15.02
C PRO A 298 22.99 -13.29 -15.15
N PRO A 299 22.87 -14.46 -14.52
CA PRO A 299 23.92 -15.47 -14.60
C PRO A 299 24.20 -15.76 -16.07
N GLU A 300 25.48 -15.68 -16.49
CA GLU A 300 25.87 -15.98 -17.87
C GLU A 300 25.29 -17.35 -18.27
N GLU A 301 24.44 -17.37 -19.29
CA GLU A 301 24.02 -18.61 -19.95
C GLU A 301 25.28 -19.31 -20.48
N GLY A 302 25.86 -20.21 -19.69
CA GLY A 302 27.05 -20.94 -20.10
C GLY A 302 28.00 -21.46 -19.03
N SER A 303 27.80 -21.19 -17.74
CA SER A 303 28.70 -21.72 -16.69
C SER A 303 28.01 -22.69 -15.73
N GLY A 304 27.52 -23.82 -16.24
CA GLY A 304 27.00 -24.87 -15.36
C GLY A 304 26.34 -26.09 -15.99
N THR A 305 26.76 -26.56 -17.17
CA THR A 305 26.45 -27.95 -17.52
C THR A 305 27.31 -28.88 -16.66
N GLU A 306 26.63 -29.85 -16.03
CA GLU A 306 27.14 -31.03 -15.30
C GLU A 306 27.24 -30.92 -13.76
N GLN A 307 26.08 -30.93 -13.08
CA GLN A 307 25.73 -31.99 -12.11
C GLN A 307 24.31 -31.75 -11.57
N ALA A 308 23.32 -32.22 -12.32
CA ALA A 308 22.05 -32.61 -11.73
C ALA A 308 22.32 -33.90 -10.92
N ASP A 309 22.52 -33.76 -9.62
CA ASP A 309 22.45 -34.91 -8.72
C ASP A 309 20.98 -35.36 -8.67
N GLU A 310 20.70 -36.46 -9.37
CA GLU A 310 19.52 -37.28 -9.17
C GLU A 310 19.48 -37.79 -7.73
N ALA A 311 18.89 -37.03 -6.82
CA ALA A 311 18.43 -37.55 -5.53
C ALA A 311 17.07 -38.23 -5.69
N ALA A 312 17.13 -39.43 -6.29
CA ALA A 312 16.35 -40.63 -5.99
C ALA A 312 14.92 -40.46 -5.43
N PHE A 313 13.94 -40.37 -6.33
CA PHE A 313 12.62 -40.96 -6.10
C PHE A 313 12.63 -42.43 -6.52
N GLY A 314 12.52 -43.33 -5.52
CA GLY A 314 12.10 -44.72 -5.70
C GLY A 314 13.17 -45.78 -5.44
N ASP A 315 13.09 -46.41 -4.27
CA ASP A 315 13.31 -47.86 -4.22
C ASP A 315 12.31 -48.52 -3.27
N ASP A 316 11.69 -49.56 -3.82
CA ASP A 316 10.66 -50.43 -3.26
C ASP A 316 11.31 -51.47 -2.33
N PRO A 317 10.65 -51.90 -1.24
CA PRO A 317 10.88 -53.26 -0.78
C PRO A 317 9.57 -54.03 -0.68
N ALA A 318 9.29 -54.83 -1.70
CA ALA A 318 8.35 -55.94 -1.61
C ALA A 318 9.05 -57.25 -1.22
N GLN A 319 8.39 -57.97 -0.29
CA GLN A 319 8.54 -59.38 0.15
C GLN A 319 9.52 -59.62 1.31
N ASP A 320 9.15 -60.28 2.42
CA ASP A 320 8.09 -61.27 2.62
C ASP A 320 7.78 -61.49 4.13
N ALA A 321 6.66 -62.17 4.39
CA ALA A 321 6.22 -62.88 5.61
C ALA A 321 5.16 -62.24 6.56
N ALA A 322 3.91 -62.48 6.16
CA ALA A 322 2.88 -63.24 6.89
C ALA A 322 2.03 -62.64 8.04
N THR A 323 0.71 -62.91 7.86
CA THR A 323 -0.37 -63.19 8.82
C THR A 323 -1.29 -62.08 9.37
N GLN A 324 -2.52 -62.07 8.79
CA GLN A 324 -3.85 -62.24 9.42
C GLN A 324 -4.66 -61.05 9.97
N ASP A 325 -5.92 -61.02 9.50
CA ASP A 325 -7.17 -60.43 10.04
C ASP A 325 -7.32 -58.90 10.08
N ASP A 326 -8.50 -58.28 9.96
CA ASP A 326 -9.84 -58.54 9.40
C ASP A 326 -10.64 -57.21 9.62
N ALA A 327 -11.52 -56.83 8.71
CA ALA A 327 -12.67 -55.89 8.86
C ALA A 327 -12.43 -54.43 9.42
N LEU A 328 -12.92 -53.33 8.81
CA LEU A 328 -14.33 -53.02 8.57
C LEU A 328 -14.51 -51.86 7.57
N ASN A 329 -15.60 -52.01 6.82
CA ASN A 329 -16.22 -51.18 5.80
C ASN A 329 -17.04 -50.00 6.34
N GLN A 330 -17.28 -49.03 5.44
CA GLN A 330 -18.47 -48.15 5.31
C GLN A 330 -18.60 -47.01 6.35
N VAL A 331 -18.77 -45.75 5.94
CA VAL A 331 -19.89 -45.28 5.11
C VAL A 331 -19.46 -44.18 4.13
N GLU A 332 -19.68 -44.46 2.85
CA GLU A 332 -19.72 -43.51 1.73
C GLU A 332 -21.17 -43.50 1.21
N SER A 333 -21.56 -42.41 0.54
CA SER A 333 -22.75 -42.25 -0.31
C SER A 333 -24.00 -41.64 0.33
N LEU A 334 -24.22 -40.36 -0.01
CA LEU A 334 -25.49 -39.69 -0.39
C LEU A 334 -25.16 -38.19 -0.45
N LEU A 335 -24.69 -37.60 -1.54
CA LEU A 335 -25.40 -37.40 -2.81
C LEU A 335 -24.38 -36.95 -3.87
N GLY A 336 -24.28 -37.68 -4.97
CA GLY A 336 -23.57 -37.25 -6.18
C GLY A 336 -24.50 -36.51 -7.14
N GLY A 337 -23.91 -35.63 -7.94
CA GLY A 337 -24.53 -34.97 -9.09
C GLY A 337 -23.50 -34.08 -9.78
N ASP A 338 -22.91 -34.60 -10.85
CA ASP A 338 -21.91 -33.98 -11.71
C ASP A 338 -22.33 -32.59 -12.21
N ALA A 339 -21.46 -31.61 -12.00
CA ALA A 339 -21.31 -30.44 -12.85
C ALA A 339 -19.80 -30.14 -12.90
N GLU A 340 -19.22 -30.28 -14.10
CA GLU A 340 -17.88 -29.83 -14.42
C GLU A 340 -17.83 -28.30 -14.21
N THR A 341 -17.27 -27.87 -13.10
CA THR A 341 -16.83 -26.49 -12.91
C THR A 341 -15.39 -26.44 -13.43
N GLU A 342 -15.22 -25.99 -14.68
CA GLU A 342 -13.94 -25.43 -15.11
C GLU A 342 -13.65 -24.24 -14.18
N SER A 343 -12.81 -24.48 -13.17
CA SER A 343 -12.12 -23.40 -12.49
C SER A 343 -11.11 -22.84 -13.48
N THR A 344 -11.45 -21.74 -14.16
CA THR A 344 -10.48 -20.82 -14.73
C THR A 344 -9.76 -20.10 -13.58
N ALA A 345 -9.01 -20.87 -12.80
CA ALA A 345 -7.84 -20.34 -12.12
C ALA A 345 -6.80 -20.20 -13.22
N SER A 346 -6.54 -18.96 -13.65
CA SER A 346 -5.39 -18.63 -14.46
C SER A 346 -4.15 -19.25 -13.80
N THR A 347 -3.61 -20.28 -14.43
CA THR A 347 -2.24 -20.73 -14.21
C THR A 347 -1.35 -19.49 -14.31
N PRO A 348 -0.43 -19.21 -13.36
CA PRO A 348 0.51 -18.11 -13.53
C PRO A 348 1.29 -18.37 -14.83
N VAL A 349 1.06 -17.51 -15.82
CA VAL A 349 1.86 -17.44 -17.03
C VAL A 349 3.16 -16.74 -16.64
N GLY A 350 4.28 -17.44 -16.67
CA GLY A 350 5.60 -16.86 -16.42
C GLY A 350 6.54 -17.83 -15.73
N GLY A 351 7.31 -18.58 -16.51
CA GLY A 351 8.53 -19.20 -16.00
C GLY A 351 9.56 -18.12 -15.65
N LEU A 352 10.50 -18.44 -14.75
CA LEU A 352 11.60 -17.55 -14.37
C LEU A 352 12.44 -17.11 -15.60
N ASP A 353 12.44 -17.90 -16.68
CA ASP A 353 13.12 -17.58 -17.94
C ASP A 353 12.57 -16.31 -18.62
N ASP A 354 11.24 -16.12 -18.69
CA ASP A 354 10.64 -14.88 -19.22
C ASP A 354 10.90 -13.67 -18.31
N VAL A 355 11.10 -13.90 -17.00
CA VAL A 355 11.53 -12.87 -16.06
C VAL A 355 12.98 -12.47 -16.33
N LEU A 356 13.89 -13.34 -16.78
CA LEU A 356 15.32 -13.00 -16.91
C LEU A 356 15.66 -12.18 -18.17
N GLU A 357 14.78 -12.13 -19.18
CA GLU A 357 15.00 -11.50 -20.50
C GLU A 357 14.71 -9.98 -20.60
N GLY A 358 14.34 -9.30 -19.51
CA GLY A 358 14.07 -7.84 -19.52
C GLY A 358 15.28 -6.94 -19.24
N ASP A 359 15.09 -5.62 -19.27
CA ASP A 359 16.12 -4.63 -18.93
C ASP A 359 16.68 -4.86 -17.50
N PRO A 360 17.96 -4.52 -17.26
CA PRO A 360 18.54 -4.64 -15.92
C PRO A 360 17.83 -3.69 -14.93
N PRO A 361 17.84 -3.99 -13.62
CA PRO A 361 17.31 -3.08 -12.62
C PRO A 361 18.00 -1.72 -12.72
N LEU A 362 17.26 -0.63 -12.49
CA LEU A 362 17.81 0.74 -12.51
C LEU A 362 18.90 0.95 -11.44
N GLY A 363 18.94 0.06 -10.44
CA GLY A 363 19.95 0.07 -9.41
C GLY A 363 19.57 0.98 -8.26
N LEU A 364 20.55 1.71 -7.74
CA LEU A 364 20.46 2.40 -6.45
C LEU A 364 20.31 3.92 -6.58
N GLY A 365 20.13 4.39 -7.81
CA GLY A 365 19.93 5.81 -8.09
C GLY A 365 18.61 6.27 -7.50
N ILE A 366 18.67 7.35 -6.72
CA ILE A 366 17.51 7.94 -6.07
C ILE A 366 16.79 8.84 -7.07
N ASN A 367 15.50 8.60 -7.34
CA ASN A 367 14.74 9.39 -8.29
C ASN A 367 14.55 10.83 -7.79
N LEU A 368 15.19 11.78 -8.46
CA LEU A 368 15.18 13.20 -8.14
C LEU A 368 13.78 13.83 -8.20
N ASN A 369 12.90 13.32 -9.05
CA ASN A 369 11.56 13.88 -9.25
C ASN A 369 10.58 13.53 -8.12
N THR A 370 10.83 12.44 -7.41
CA THR A 370 9.91 11.87 -6.41
C THR A 370 10.50 11.82 -5.01
N ALA A 371 11.84 11.93 -4.88
CA ALA A 371 12.52 11.81 -3.60
C ALA A 371 12.03 12.87 -2.59
N PRO A 372 11.75 12.48 -1.33
CA PRO A 372 11.41 13.43 -0.27
C PRO A 372 12.54 14.43 -0.02
N GLN A 373 12.18 15.64 0.43
CA GLN A 373 13.14 16.69 0.79
C GLN A 373 14.25 16.18 1.72
N SER A 374 13.89 15.45 2.78
CA SER A 374 14.85 14.93 3.77
C SER A 374 15.85 13.94 3.17
N VAL A 375 15.43 13.14 2.18
CA VAL A 375 16.31 12.23 1.45
C VAL A 375 17.34 13.04 0.68
N LEU A 376 16.90 14.03 -0.12
CA LEU A 376 17.79 14.89 -0.92
C LEU A 376 18.75 15.71 -0.06
N GLU A 377 18.29 16.29 1.03
CA GLU A 377 19.12 17.05 1.98
C GLU A 377 20.18 16.17 2.67
N GLY A 378 19.88 14.89 2.90
CA GLY A 378 20.80 13.97 3.57
C GLY A 378 21.86 13.31 2.67
N LEU A 379 21.70 13.32 1.34
CA LEU A 379 22.59 12.60 0.40
C LEU A 379 24.05 13.05 0.48
N VAL A 380 24.28 14.35 0.66
CA VAL A 380 25.62 14.94 0.74
C VAL A 380 25.69 15.90 1.94
N PRO A 381 26.88 16.12 2.53
CA PRO A 381 27.03 17.05 3.63
C PRO A 381 26.61 18.49 3.25
N PRO A 382 26.02 19.27 4.17
CA PRO A 382 25.56 20.65 3.90
C PRO A 382 26.64 21.64 3.46
N PHE A 383 27.92 21.32 3.70
CA PHE A 383 29.06 22.12 3.24
C PHE A 383 29.50 21.79 1.81
N GLU A 384 29.11 20.63 1.28
CA GLU A 384 29.34 20.24 -0.12
C GLU A 384 28.22 20.79 -1.02
N LEU A 385 26.97 20.66 -0.57
CA LEU A 385 25.78 21.20 -1.22
C LEU A 385 24.87 21.81 -0.16
N SER A 386 24.62 23.11 -0.26
CA SER A 386 23.81 23.81 0.76
C SER A 386 22.33 23.47 0.63
N GLY A 387 21.60 23.45 1.75
CA GLY A 387 20.14 23.25 1.75
C GLY A 387 19.37 24.29 0.91
N SER A 388 19.94 25.48 0.69
CA SER A 388 19.36 26.46 -0.24
C SER A 388 19.36 25.97 -1.69
N VAL A 389 20.35 25.19 -2.11
CA VAL A 389 20.38 24.62 -3.47
C VAL A 389 19.39 23.48 -3.58
N ILE A 390 19.28 22.63 -2.55
CA ILE A 390 18.27 21.57 -2.51
C ILE A 390 16.86 22.17 -2.57
N ARG A 391 16.60 23.23 -1.80
CA ARG A 391 15.34 23.96 -1.88
C ARG A 391 15.04 24.47 -3.29
N GLN A 392 16.04 24.98 -4.02
CA GLN A 392 15.85 25.44 -5.40
C GLN A 392 15.56 24.30 -6.37
N ILE A 393 16.15 23.11 -6.16
CA ILE A 393 15.82 21.89 -6.90
C ILE A 393 14.35 21.50 -6.66
N LEU A 394 13.90 21.55 -5.41
CA LEU A 394 12.51 21.27 -5.04
C LEU A 394 11.55 22.34 -5.59
N GLU A 395 11.92 23.62 -5.53
CA GLU A 395 11.14 24.72 -6.10
C GLU A 395 11.00 24.51 -7.62
N HIS A 396 12.09 24.19 -8.34
CA HIS A 396 12.06 23.91 -9.77
C HIS A 396 11.04 22.82 -10.14
N ARG A 397 11.06 21.64 -9.47
CA ARG A 397 10.10 20.56 -9.77
C ARG A 397 8.64 20.84 -9.34
N ASN A 398 8.40 21.95 -8.63
CA ASN A 398 7.07 22.41 -8.22
C ASN A 398 6.67 23.72 -8.93
N GLU A 399 7.49 24.24 -9.84
CA GLU A 399 7.14 25.38 -10.68
C GLU A 399 6.27 24.93 -11.85
N VAL A 400 5.34 25.80 -12.27
CA VAL A 400 4.51 25.55 -13.44
C VAL A 400 5.38 25.51 -14.68
N ASP A 401 5.20 24.48 -15.50
CA ASP A 401 5.77 24.41 -16.84
C ASP A 401 4.89 25.23 -17.78
N GLU A 402 5.31 26.48 -18.01
CA GLU A 402 4.61 27.39 -18.91
C GLU A 402 4.51 26.85 -20.34
N ALA A 403 5.51 26.08 -20.81
CA ALA A 403 5.50 25.52 -22.15
C ALA A 403 4.49 24.36 -22.28
N ALA A 404 4.44 23.48 -21.28
CA ALA A 404 3.44 22.42 -21.21
C ALA A 404 2.02 23.00 -21.05
N LEU A 405 1.85 24.05 -20.24
CA LEU A 405 0.56 24.71 -20.06
C LEU A 405 0.07 25.36 -21.38
N GLU A 406 0.94 26.05 -22.11
CA GLU A 406 0.61 26.62 -23.42
C GLU A 406 0.22 25.55 -24.45
N SER A 407 0.77 24.33 -24.34
CA SER A 407 0.41 23.21 -25.22
C SER A 407 -0.96 22.62 -24.88
N GLN A 408 -1.30 22.47 -23.60
CA GLN A 408 -2.62 22.02 -23.15
C GLN A 408 -3.73 22.99 -23.57
N ASP A 409 -3.51 24.29 -23.43
CA ASP A 409 -4.46 25.34 -23.86
C ASP A 409 -4.72 25.32 -25.38
N GLN A 410 -3.80 24.76 -26.17
CA GLN A 410 -3.92 24.65 -27.63
C GLN A 410 -4.60 23.34 -28.06
N GLU A 411 -4.51 22.28 -27.26
CA GLU A 411 -5.11 20.95 -27.49
C GLU A 411 -6.54 20.81 -26.94
N ASP A 412 -7.17 21.93 -26.56
CA ASP A 412 -8.51 22.07 -25.98
C ASP A 412 -9.60 21.34 -26.82
N GLY A 413 -9.71 20.02 -26.60
CA GLY A 413 -10.35 19.10 -27.54
C GLY A 413 -11.27 18.05 -26.92
N ASN A 414 -11.27 17.85 -25.59
CA ASN A 414 -12.21 16.91 -24.97
C ASN A 414 -12.65 17.33 -23.56
N ARG A 415 -13.69 18.17 -23.49
CA ARG A 415 -14.33 18.58 -22.23
C ARG A 415 -14.76 17.38 -21.38
N ASP A 416 -15.15 16.28 -22.03
CA ASP A 416 -15.58 15.06 -21.35
C ASP A 416 -14.40 14.37 -20.62
N LEU A 417 -13.17 14.49 -21.15
CA LEU A 417 -11.95 13.97 -20.52
C LEU A 417 -11.57 14.81 -19.30
N ALA A 418 -11.62 16.14 -19.42
CA ALA A 418 -11.33 17.05 -18.32
C ALA A 418 -12.34 16.93 -17.16
N GLU A 419 -13.65 16.81 -17.48
CA GLU A 419 -14.69 16.56 -16.47
C GLU A 419 -14.49 15.20 -15.77
N LEU A 420 -14.03 14.18 -16.51
CA LEU A 420 -13.71 12.87 -15.95
C LEU A 420 -12.46 12.90 -15.06
N GLU A 421 -11.37 13.53 -15.50
CA GLU A 421 -10.16 13.71 -14.68
C GLU A 421 -10.49 14.42 -13.36
N GLN A 422 -11.29 15.48 -13.43
CA GLN A 422 -11.78 16.17 -12.25
C GLN A 422 -12.60 15.25 -11.34
N SER A 423 -13.39 14.33 -11.91
CA SER A 423 -14.16 13.37 -11.12
C SER A 423 -13.30 12.29 -10.43
N LEU A 424 -12.22 11.84 -11.08
CA LEU A 424 -11.34 10.77 -10.59
C LEU A 424 -10.29 11.29 -9.60
N TYR A 425 -9.71 12.45 -9.87
CA TYR A 425 -8.59 12.99 -9.09
C TYR A 425 -9.00 14.17 -8.20
N GLY A 426 -10.20 14.72 -8.38
CA GLY A 426 -10.66 15.93 -7.71
C GLY A 426 -10.07 17.20 -8.31
N GLU A 427 -10.22 18.32 -7.61
CA GLU A 427 -9.74 19.66 -8.01
C GLU A 427 -8.22 19.86 -7.74
N GLN A 428 -7.41 18.80 -7.87
CA GLN A 428 -5.96 18.93 -7.72
C GLN A 428 -5.37 19.73 -8.89
N SER A 429 -4.42 20.62 -8.57
CA SER A 429 -3.73 21.54 -9.48
C SER A 429 -3.65 21.01 -10.91
N THR A 430 -4.42 21.63 -11.80
CA THR A 430 -4.50 21.31 -13.23
C THR A 430 -3.24 21.68 -13.99
N ASP A 431 -2.42 22.57 -13.41
CA ASP A 431 -1.28 23.13 -14.11
C ASP A 431 -0.13 22.11 -14.15
N PRO A 432 0.44 21.84 -15.35
CA PRO A 432 1.60 20.97 -15.47
C PRO A 432 2.79 21.60 -14.75
N LEU A 433 3.53 20.78 -14.00
CA LEU A 433 4.73 21.18 -13.27
C LEU A 433 5.98 20.75 -14.03
N GLN A 434 7.06 21.50 -13.85
CA GLN A 434 8.37 21.13 -14.38
C GLN A 434 8.88 19.84 -13.71
N PHE A 435 9.67 19.07 -14.44
CA PHE A 435 10.32 17.86 -13.94
C PHE A 435 11.69 17.69 -14.60
N PHE A 436 12.55 16.87 -13.99
CA PHE A 436 13.85 16.55 -14.53
C PHE A 436 13.71 15.36 -15.49
N SER A 437 13.84 15.63 -16.79
CA SER A 437 13.86 14.60 -17.84
C SER A 437 15.20 13.85 -17.87
N SER A 438 16.26 14.52 -17.42
CA SER A 438 17.62 13.99 -17.29
C SER A 438 18.36 14.67 -16.14
N LEU A 439 19.43 14.05 -15.65
CA LEU A 439 20.28 14.70 -14.63
C LEU A 439 21.01 15.94 -15.14
N ASP A 440 21.15 16.10 -16.47
CA ASP A 440 21.74 17.30 -17.07
C ASP A 440 20.87 18.55 -16.82
N ASP A 441 19.56 18.37 -16.59
CA ASP A 441 18.61 19.44 -16.33
C ASP A 441 18.87 20.16 -15.00
N LEU A 442 19.61 19.53 -14.06
CA LEU A 442 20.07 20.18 -12.82
C LEU A 442 20.87 21.46 -13.08
N LYS A 443 21.52 21.60 -14.24
CA LYS A 443 22.25 22.81 -14.64
C LYS A 443 21.34 24.01 -14.88
N ASN A 444 20.04 23.77 -15.11
CA ASN A 444 19.04 24.81 -15.29
C ASN A 444 18.51 25.34 -13.96
N VAL A 445 18.78 24.66 -12.84
CA VAL A 445 18.35 25.09 -11.51
C VAL A 445 19.17 26.28 -11.03
N ASP A 446 18.46 27.30 -10.57
CA ASP A 446 19.05 28.55 -10.10
C ASP A 446 20.04 28.30 -8.95
N GLY A 447 21.28 28.75 -9.16
CA GLY A 447 22.33 28.63 -8.16
C GLY A 447 22.98 27.25 -8.04
N TYR A 448 22.58 26.23 -8.81
CA TYR A 448 23.18 24.89 -8.74
C TYR A 448 24.67 24.91 -9.10
N GLU A 449 25.05 25.50 -10.23
CA GLU A 449 26.46 25.56 -10.65
C GLU A 449 27.36 26.41 -9.75
N MET A 450 26.79 27.45 -9.13
CA MET A 450 27.52 28.38 -8.27
C MET A 450 27.56 27.93 -6.80
N GLY A 451 26.58 27.12 -6.39
CA GLY A 451 26.34 26.73 -5.00
C GLY A 451 27.14 25.52 -4.52
N ALA A 452 27.79 24.79 -5.43
CA ALA A 452 28.60 23.62 -5.11
C ALA A 452 29.84 23.49 -6.02
N SER A 453 30.88 22.81 -5.53
CA SER A 453 32.04 22.47 -6.36
C SER A 453 31.65 21.43 -7.42
N GLU A 454 32.42 21.36 -8.51
CA GLU A 454 32.21 20.34 -9.55
C GLU A 454 32.30 18.92 -8.99
N GLU A 455 33.23 18.66 -8.07
CA GLU A 455 33.38 17.37 -7.38
C GLU A 455 32.13 17.02 -6.53
N ALA A 456 31.58 18.00 -5.81
CA ALA A 456 30.37 17.81 -5.01
C ALA A 456 29.14 17.53 -5.87
N ARG A 457 29.00 18.25 -7.00
CA ARG A 457 27.92 18.01 -7.97
C ARG A 457 28.01 16.63 -8.60
N GLN A 458 29.18 16.21 -9.07
CA GLN A 458 29.39 14.86 -9.60
C GLN A 458 29.08 13.77 -8.58
N LYS A 459 29.47 13.98 -7.31
CA LYS A 459 29.13 13.06 -6.21
C LYS A 459 27.61 12.99 -5.99
N PHE A 460 26.93 14.12 -6.00
CA PHE A 460 25.47 14.19 -5.85
C PHE A 460 24.75 13.52 -7.02
N GLU A 461 25.08 13.90 -8.26
CA GLU A 461 24.53 13.32 -9.49
C GLU A 461 24.75 11.80 -9.58
N SER A 462 25.89 11.29 -9.07
CA SER A 462 26.16 9.84 -9.06
C SER A 462 25.24 9.01 -8.15
N LEU A 463 24.50 9.67 -7.25
CA LEU A 463 23.54 9.04 -6.34
C LEU A 463 22.10 9.13 -6.87
N LEU A 464 21.87 9.84 -7.97
CA LEU A 464 20.53 10.18 -8.46
C LEU A 464 20.16 9.39 -9.72
N SER A 465 18.86 9.36 -9.96
CA SER A 465 18.19 8.89 -11.17
C SER A 465 17.03 9.85 -11.48
N VAL A 466 16.41 9.70 -12.65
CA VAL A 466 15.11 10.31 -13.01
C VAL A 466 14.06 9.25 -13.34
N GLN A 467 14.44 7.97 -13.27
CA GLN A 467 13.62 6.81 -13.61
C GLN A 467 13.37 5.96 -12.37
N SER A 468 12.26 5.23 -12.40
CA SER A 468 11.82 4.32 -11.35
C SER A 468 11.35 2.98 -11.91
N ASP A 469 11.65 1.93 -11.17
CA ASP A 469 11.27 0.55 -11.50
C ASP A 469 10.50 -0.11 -10.37
N THR A 470 10.54 0.40 -9.15
CA THR A 470 9.93 -0.23 -7.99
C THR A 470 8.90 0.69 -7.35
N PHE A 471 7.67 0.19 -7.18
CA PHE A 471 6.55 0.99 -6.71
C PHE A 471 5.80 0.29 -5.57
N SER A 472 5.43 1.06 -4.55
CA SER A 472 4.48 0.67 -3.52
C SER A 472 3.09 1.15 -3.89
N VAL A 473 2.18 0.23 -4.20
CA VAL A 473 0.78 0.58 -4.52
C VAL A 473 -0.06 0.49 -3.25
N TYR A 474 -0.70 1.60 -2.92
CA TYR A 474 -1.59 1.73 -1.76
C TYR A 474 -3.03 1.82 -2.23
N ALA A 475 -3.91 1.04 -1.60
CA ALA A 475 -5.34 1.06 -1.84
C ALA A 475 -6.10 1.18 -0.52
N THR A 476 -6.96 2.20 -0.42
CA THR A 476 -7.82 2.43 0.74
C THR A 476 -9.28 2.30 0.32
N VAL A 477 -10.03 1.45 1.01
CA VAL A 477 -11.47 1.27 0.79
C VAL A 477 -12.26 1.61 2.02
N ARG A 478 -13.26 2.46 1.83
CA ARG A 478 -14.10 2.96 2.90
C ARG A 478 -15.57 2.94 2.50
N ILE A 479 -16.42 2.68 3.49
CA ILE A 479 -17.86 2.93 3.38
C ILE A 479 -18.09 4.32 3.94
N LEU A 480 -18.48 5.27 3.09
CA LEU A 480 -18.75 6.63 3.51
C LEU A 480 -20.04 6.70 4.33
N PRO A 481 -20.04 7.34 5.51
CA PRO A 481 -21.26 7.65 6.22
C PRO A 481 -22.15 8.59 5.39
N GLU A 482 -23.47 8.43 5.53
CA GLU A 482 -24.43 9.30 4.84
C GLU A 482 -24.21 10.77 5.25
N GLY A 483 -23.97 11.64 4.26
CA GLY A 483 -23.73 13.07 4.47
C GLY A 483 -22.36 13.39 5.08
N TRP A 484 -21.40 12.47 5.03
CA TRP A 484 -20.02 12.78 5.38
C TRP A 484 -19.41 13.70 4.32
N GLU A 485 -18.81 14.79 4.79
CA GLU A 485 -18.01 15.70 3.99
C GLU A 485 -16.63 15.77 4.65
N GLN A 486 -15.58 15.68 3.85
CA GLN A 486 -14.21 15.81 4.34
C GLN A 486 -13.98 17.27 4.73
N GLU A 487 -13.61 17.57 5.98
CA GLU A 487 -13.36 18.94 6.45
C GLU A 487 -11.89 19.34 6.35
N THR A 488 -10.95 18.38 6.36
CA THR A 488 -9.51 18.63 6.28
C THR A 488 -8.79 17.68 5.31
N ARG A 489 -7.58 18.05 4.82
CA ARG A 489 -6.86 17.31 3.75
C ARG A 489 -6.63 15.83 4.07
N TYR A 490 -6.37 15.54 5.33
CA TYR A 490 -5.95 14.21 5.80
C TYR A 490 -6.95 13.60 6.78
N GLU A 491 -8.22 14.00 6.68
CA GLU A 491 -9.29 13.43 7.48
C GLU A 491 -9.77 12.08 6.91
N GLU A 492 -9.84 11.08 7.78
CA GLU A 492 -10.47 9.80 7.46
C GLU A 492 -11.92 9.76 7.95
N PRO A 493 -12.87 9.23 7.14
CA PRO A 493 -14.24 9.08 7.57
C PRO A 493 -14.34 8.09 8.74
N LEU A 494 -15.28 8.36 9.65
CA LEU A 494 -15.63 7.43 10.71
C LEU A 494 -16.29 6.18 10.11
N GLY A 495 -15.66 5.02 10.26
CA GLY A 495 -16.24 3.78 9.74
C GLY A 495 -15.25 2.65 9.53
N PRO A 496 -15.68 1.54 8.92
CA PRO A 496 -14.78 0.49 8.48
C PRO A 496 -13.92 0.99 7.32
N VAL A 497 -12.60 0.93 7.50
CA VAL A 497 -11.60 1.23 6.48
C VAL A 497 -10.73 0.00 6.31
N LEU A 498 -10.57 -0.46 5.08
CA LEU A 498 -9.60 -1.48 4.69
C LEU A 498 -8.46 -0.77 3.95
N ARG A 499 -7.22 -1.01 4.39
CA ARG A 499 -6.03 -0.45 3.77
C ARG A 499 -5.14 -1.58 3.31
N LEU A 500 -4.80 -1.59 2.03
CA LEU A 500 -3.98 -2.62 1.42
C LEU A 500 -2.74 -1.97 0.79
N ARG A 501 -1.62 -2.69 0.83
CA ARG A 501 -0.38 -2.35 0.13
C ARG A 501 0.14 -3.56 -0.64
N THR A 502 0.65 -3.34 -1.84
CA THR A 502 1.45 -4.31 -2.60
C THR A 502 2.71 -3.62 -3.12
N ILE A 503 3.78 -4.38 -3.31
CA ILE A 503 5.04 -3.88 -3.87
C ILE A 503 5.23 -4.54 -5.22
N VAL A 504 5.46 -3.74 -6.26
CA VAL A 504 5.66 -4.20 -7.62
C VAL A 504 6.94 -3.69 -8.23
N TRP A 505 7.54 -4.53 -9.07
CA TRP A 505 8.67 -4.21 -9.90
C TRP A 505 8.22 -4.11 -11.36
N ARG A 506 8.32 -2.92 -11.93
CA ARG A 506 8.03 -2.57 -13.32
C ARG A 506 9.28 -2.80 -14.16
N ARG A 507 9.21 -3.77 -15.06
CA ARG A 507 10.33 -4.16 -15.92
C ARG A 507 10.02 -3.95 -17.38
N GLY A 508 10.87 -3.19 -18.06
CA GLY A 508 10.91 -3.07 -19.52
C GLY A 508 11.46 -4.33 -20.17
N GLY A 509 10.93 -4.71 -21.34
CA GLY A 509 11.38 -5.86 -22.11
C GLY A 509 11.11 -5.67 -23.61
N ALA A 510 11.65 -6.56 -24.45
CA ALA A 510 11.68 -6.44 -25.91
C ALA A 510 10.30 -6.42 -26.64
N GLY A 511 9.18 -6.31 -25.92
CA GLY A 511 7.85 -6.24 -26.52
C GLY A 511 6.74 -5.71 -25.60
N GLU A 512 6.88 -5.77 -24.27
CA GLU A 512 5.85 -5.30 -23.33
C GLU A 512 6.47 -5.01 -21.95
N THR A 513 6.03 -3.94 -21.29
CA THR A 513 6.36 -3.67 -19.88
C THR A 513 5.54 -4.59 -18.99
N LYS A 514 6.18 -5.24 -18.01
CA LYS A 514 5.53 -6.16 -17.08
C LYS A 514 5.65 -5.68 -15.64
N LEU A 515 4.62 -5.93 -14.83
CA LEU A 515 4.68 -5.78 -13.38
C LEU A 515 4.88 -7.14 -12.71
N ILE A 516 5.94 -7.24 -11.91
CA ILE A 516 6.26 -8.42 -11.12
C ILE A 516 5.97 -8.09 -9.65
N PRO A 517 5.01 -8.77 -8.99
CA PRO A 517 4.76 -8.52 -7.57
C PRO A 517 5.94 -9.03 -6.73
N ILE A 518 6.60 -8.10 -6.02
CA ILE A 518 7.62 -8.42 -5.00
C ILE A 518 6.92 -8.87 -3.71
N GLN A 519 5.90 -8.12 -3.30
CA GLN A 519 5.08 -8.43 -2.13
C GLN A 519 3.61 -8.41 -2.55
N PRO A 520 2.86 -9.50 -2.32
CA PRO A 520 1.42 -9.52 -2.63
C PRO A 520 0.67 -8.52 -1.75
N TRP A 521 -0.59 -8.25 -2.09
CA TRP A 521 -1.48 -7.41 -1.28
C TRP A 521 -1.51 -7.85 0.19
N GLN A 522 -1.23 -6.91 1.08
CA GLN A 522 -1.25 -7.08 2.53
C GLN A 522 -2.01 -5.95 3.20
N GLU A 523 -2.69 -6.27 4.29
CA GLU A 523 -3.38 -5.27 5.11
C GLU A 523 -2.36 -4.48 5.93
N VAL A 524 -2.47 -3.15 5.85
CA VAL A 524 -1.62 -2.21 6.61
C VAL A 524 -2.47 -1.47 7.65
N PRO A 525 -1.94 -1.19 8.85
CA PRO A 525 -2.73 -0.62 9.93
C PRO A 525 -2.99 0.88 9.77
N ALA A 526 -2.10 1.61 9.09
CA ALA A 526 -2.14 3.06 8.94
C ALA A 526 -2.35 3.48 7.47
N SER A 527 -2.97 4.65 7.26
CA SER A 527 -3.07 5.24 5.92
C SER A 527 -1.75 5.86 5.51
N ARG A 528 -1.40 5.62 4.25
CA ARG A 528 -0.31 6.30 3.57
C ARG A 528 -0.82 7.60 2.96
N TRP A 529 -0.10 8.68 3.18
CA TRP A 529 -0.44 9.99 2.64
C TRP A 529 0.66 10.47 1.68
N LYS A 530 0.26 11.10 0.58
CA LYS A 530 1.20 11.83 -0.28
C LYS A 530 1.61 13.11 0.44
N ILE A 531 2.89 13.25 0.75
CA ILE A 531 3.46 14.40 1.47
C ILE A 531 3.98 15.41 0.44
N PRO A 532 3.40 16.62 0.34
CA PRO A 532 3.91 17.65 -0.56
C PRO A 532 5.27 18.20 -0.09
N ASP A 533 6.09 18.66 -1.03
CA ASP A 533 7.39 19.28 -0.70
C ASP A 533 7.24 20.53 0.16
N PHE A 534 6.25 21.36 -0.15
CA PHE A 534 6.00 22.63 0.55
C PHE A 534 4.65 22.61 1.26
N GLN A 535 4.54 21.80 2.32
CA GLN A 535 3.28 21.63 3.08
C GLN A 535 2.72 22.95 3.63
N TYR A 536 3.60 23.88 4.02
CA TYR A 536 3.23 25.20 4.54
C TYR A 536 2.67 26.17 3.48
N ASP A 537 2.94 25.90 2.21
CA ASP A 537 2.53 26.76 1.09
C ASP A 537 1.23 26.26 0.42
N LEU A 538 0.66 25.15 0.93
CA LEU A 538 -0.60 24.63 0.44
C LEU A 538 -1.74 25.62 0.64
N PRO A 539 -2.67 25.76 -0.32
CA PRO A 539 -3.86 26.56 -0.11
C PRO A 539 -4.72 26.00 1.02
N LEU A 540 -5.66 26.79 1.54
CA LEU A 540 -6.66 26.26 2.45
C LEU A 540 -7.38 25.08 1.79
N TYR A 541 -7.63 24.03 2.56
CA TYR A 541 -8.36 22.88 2.06
C TYR A 541 -9.79 23.30 1.70
N GLU A 542 -10.20 22.98 0.47
CA GLU A 542 -11.57 23.09 0.01
C GLU A 542 -12.08 21.68 -0.27
N PRO A 543 -13.21 21.26 0.34
CA PRO A 543 -13.76 19.95 0.08
C PRO A 543 -14.13 19.84 -1.41
N PRO A 544 -13.79 18.72 -2.07
CA PRO A 544 -14.16 18.50 -3.46
C PRO A 544 -15.68 18.61 -3.62
N ILE A 545 -16.11 19.39 -4.63
CA ILE A 545 -17.51 19.54 -5.00
C ILE A 545 -17.87 18.35 -5.89
N TRP A 546 -18.66 17.43 -5.36
CA TRP A 546 -19.13 16.23 -6.08
C TRP A 546 -20.43 16.46 -6.85
#